data_AF-A0A2G2Y7T4-F1
#
_entry.id   AF-A0A2G2Y7T4-F1
#
_cell.length_a   1.000
_cell.length_b   1.000
_cell.length_c   1.000
_cell.angle_alpha   90.00
_cell.angle_beta   90.00
_cell.angle_gamma   90.00
#
_symmetry.space_group_name_H-M   'P 1'
#
loop_
_entity.id
_entity.type
_entity.pdbx_description
1 polymer ?
#
loop_
_entity_poly.entity_id
_entity_poly.type
_entity_poly.pdbx_seq_one_letter_code
_entity_poly.pdbx_strand_id
1 'polypeptide(L)'
;MSGLYYSDKANVVADGLSRLSMDSVSFVEDSKKKLAQEVYQLARLSVRLVDTDEGDIWVQSSLKSSLVSEVHLCVPGVNDLRQGILAEAHVKIEHQKPSGSMQEFSIPTWKWEVVNIDFMMGLPQTRHQHDSVWVIIWRASGIASELQLYCTKMGALLFAALMLFGGWFHYHKAEPKLSWFQDVESMANHHLAGLLGLGSLFWVGHQVHISLLINQFLNTGVDPKEIPLPHEFFLNRDLLAQLHPSFVEEATPFFTLNWSKYADFFTFHRGLDLVIRGLWLIDIAYHHLAIAILFLIAGHMYKTNWGIGHGLKDILEAHKGPFTGQGHKGLYEILTTSWHAQLSLNLAMLGSLTIVVAHYMYSMPPYPYLATDYCTQLSLFTRHIWIDGFLIVGAAAHASIYMVRYYDPTTWHNNLLDRVLRHRDAIISHLNWACIFLGFHSFGLYIHNHTISALGCPQDMFSNTAIQ
;
A
#
# COMPACT_ATOMS: atom_id res chain seq x y z
N MET A 1 16.80 49.72 8.93
CA MET A 1 16.57 48.63 9.90
C MET A 1 16.74 47.32 9.18
N SER A 2 17.92 46.75 9.35
CA SER A 2 18.35 45.44 8.87
C SER A 2 17.63 44.34 9.65
N GLY A 3 16.84 43.52 8.96
CA GLY A 3 16.24 42.30 9.50
C GLY A 3 16.81 41.09 8.76
N LEU A 4 17.97 40.63 9.20
CA LEU A 4 18.52 39.31 8.86
C LEU A 4 17.55 38.26 9.42
N TYR A 5 16.90 37.48 8.55
CA TYR A 5 16.19 36.26 8.95
C TYR A 5 16.92 35.05 8.36
N TYR A 6 17.27 34.14 9.28
CA TYR A 6 18.13 32.97 9.14
C TYR A 6 17.80 32.08 7.92
N SER A 7 18.76 31.98 7.00
CA SER A 7 18.85 30.95 5.98
C SER A 7 19.64 29.77 6.57
N ASP A 8 18.98 28.75 7.13
CA ASP A 8 19.59 27.42 7.34
C ASP A 8 18.60 26.34 7.81
N LYS A 9 17.45 26.22 7.14
CA LYS A 9 16.65 24.97 7.23
C LYS A 9 16.76 24.24 5.90
N ALA A 10 17.49 23.12 5.91
CA ALA A 10 17.52 22.19 4.81
C ALA A 10 16.10 21.64 4.60
N ASN A 11 15.63 21.67 3.36
CA ASN A 11 14.30 21.18 2.98
C ASN A 11 14.14 19.72 3.41
N VAL A 12 13.15 19.42 4.25
CA VAL A 12 12.87 18.07 4.80
C VAL A 12 12.78 16.99 3.71
N VAL A 13 12.23 17.32 2.53
CA VAL A 13 12.15 16.38 1.41
C VAL A 13 13.53 16.17 0.76
N ALA A 14 14.31 17.23 0.60
CA ALA A 14 15.68 17.15 0.07
C ALA A 14 16.62 16.35 1.01
N ASP A 15 16.57 16.61 2.32
CA ASP A 15 17.42 15.94 3.31
C ASP A 15 17.00 14.48 3.58
N GLY A 16 15.71 14.17 3.46
CA GLY A 16 15.20 12.79 3.50
C GLY A 16 15.64 11.96 2.29
N LEU A 17 15.73 12.57 1.12
CA LEU A 17 16.07 11.89 -0.15
C LEU A 17 17.55 11.84 -0.46
N SER A 18 18.33 12.86 -0.10
CA SER A 18 19.79 12.88 -0.29
C SER A 18 20.46 11.70 0.42
N ARG A 19 19.87 11.23 1.53
CA ARG A 19 20.39 10.10 2.31
C ARG A 19 19.97 8.74 1.79
N LEU A 20 18.80 8.64 1.15
CA LEU A 20 18.37 7.43 0.42
C LEU A 20 19.19 7.23 -0.87
N SER A 21 19.70 8.30 -1.47
CA SER A 21 20.62 8.23 -2.63
C SER A 21 22.08 7.97 -2.23
N MET A 22 22.50 8.40 -1.03
CA MET A 22 23.86 8.16 -0.49
C MET A 22 24.19 6.68 -0.23
N ASP A 23 23.22 5.77 -0.27
CA ASP A 23 23.45 4.31 -0.25
C ASP A 23 24.05 3.78 -1.58
N SER A 24 24.19 4.64 -2.60
CA SER A 24 24.95 4.34 -3.82
C SER A 24 26.44 4.58 -3.61
N VAL A 25 27.19 3.54 -3.28
CA VAL A 25 28.66 3.54 -3.09
C VAL A 25 29.45 3.70 -4.42
N SER A 26 28.83 4.27 -5.45
CA SER A 26 29.43 4.42 -6.80
C SER A 26 30.57 5.44 -6.86
N PHE A 27 30.67 6.35 -5.89
CA PHE A 27 31.64 7.46 -5.87
C PHE A 27 32.82 7.30 -4.87
N VAL A 28 32.93 6.17 -4.15
CA VAL A 28 33.98 5.94 -3.13
C VAL A 28 35.14 5.14 -3.72
N GLU A 29 36.40 5.50 -3.42
CA GLU A 29 37.60 4.70 -3.81
C GLU A 29 37.48 3.23 -3.35
N ASP A 30 37.84 2.28 -4.22
CA ASP A 30 37.62 0.83 -4.00
C ASP A 30 38.20 0.30 -2.67
N SER A 31 39.30 0.89 -2.19
CA SER A 31 39.93 0.54 -0.90
C SER A 31 39.13 0.95 0.34
N LYS A 32 38.20 1.92 0.21
CA LYS A 32 37.42 2.50 1.31
C LYS A 32 35.93 2.12 1.25
N LYS A 33 35.48 1.47 0.17
CA LYS A 33 34.07 1.03 0.00
C LYS A 33 33.59 0.12 1.13
N LYS A 34 34.45 -0.78 1.61
CA LYS A 34 34.10 -1.75 2.65
C LYS A 34 33.90 -1.09 4.01
N LEU A 35 34.79 -0.18 4.38
CA LEU A 35 34.68 0.62 5.61
C LEU A 35 33.49 1.59 5.53
N ALA A 36 33.27 2.22 4.38
CA ALA A 36 32.10 3.05 4.14
C ALA A 36 30.82 2.22 4.30
N GLN A 37 30.72 1.05 3.70
CA GLN A 37 29.59 0.14 3.87
C GLN A 37 29.36 -0.22 5.35
N GLU A 38 30.40 -0.57 6.10
CA GLU A 38 30.28 -0.92 7.52
C GLU A 38 29.83 0.28 8.39
N VAL A 39 30.36 1.48 8.13
CA VAL A 39 29.93 2.73 8.78
C VAL A 39 28.50 3.11 8.39
N TYR A 40 28.10 2.88 7.14
CA TYR A 40 26.73 3.10 6.66
C TYR A 40 25.75 2.08 7.29
N GLN A 41 26.13 0.82 7.45
CA GLN A 41 25.32 -0.19 8.16
C GLN A 41 25.12 0.17 9.63
N LEU A 42 26.16 0.70 10.29
CA LEU A 42 26.07 1.20 11.67
C LEU A 42 25.17 2.44 11.78
N ALA A 43 25.27 3.37 10.83
CA ALA A 43 24.39 4.54 10.75
C ALA A 43 22.91 4.14 10.49
N ARG A 44 22.67 3.04 9.76
CA ARG A 44 21.35 2.45 9.50
C ARG A 44 20.66 1.90 10.75
N LEU A 45 21.44 1.57 11.79
CA LEU A 45 20.97 1.07 13.08
C LEU A 45 20.85 2.18 14.15
N SER A 46 20.91 3.46 13.75
CA SER A 46 20.84 4.62 14.65
C SER A 46 21.93 4.62 15.74
N VAL A 47 23.09 4.07 15.42
CA VAL A 47 24.27 4.05 16.28
C VAL A 47 25.10 5.33 16.05
N ARG A 48 25.32 6.13 17.10
CA ARG A 48 26.34 7.20 17.11
C ARG A 48 27.64 6.66 17.69
N LEU A 49 28.74 6.96 17.03
CA LEU A 49 30.09 6.80 17.58
C LEU A 49 30.49 8.13 18.20
N VAL A 50 30.72 8.15 19.51
CA VAL A 50 31.22 9.33 20.22
C VAL A 50 32.66 9.03 20.64
N ASP A 51 33.58 9.88 20.19
CA ASP A 51 34.97 9.85 20.60
C ASP A 51 35.12 10.65 21.91
N THR A 52 35.87 10.12 22.86
CA THR A 52 36.21 10.80 24.10
C THR A 52 37.71 10.90 24.21
N ASP A 53 38.22 11.97 24.83
CA ASP A 53 39.64 12.35 24.89
C ASP A 53 40.59 11.31 25.54
N GLU A 54 40.08 10.13 25.93
CA GLU A 54 40.83 9.00 26.46
C GLU A 54 40.98 7.81 25.48
N GLY A 55 40.52 7.94 24.23
CA GLY A 55 40.80 6.96 23.16
C GLY A 55 39.86 5.75 23.09
N ASP A 56 38.74 5.77 23.82
CA ASP A 56 37.68 4.76 23.73
C ASP A 56 36.49 5.25 22.86
N ILE A 57 36.04 4.38 21.95
CA ILE A 57 34.92 4.64 21.04
C ILE A 57 33.61 4.13 21.67
N TRP A 58 32.69 5.04 21.99
CA TRP A 58 31.38 4.69 22.56
C TRP A 58 30.31 4.51 21.47
N VAL A 59 29.51 3.46 21.60
CA VAL A 59 28.39 3.11 20.71
C VAL A 59 27.07 3.51 21.40
N GLN A 60 26.41 4.56 20.91
CA GLN A 60 25.12 5.03 21.45
C GLN A 60 23.98 4.71 20.47
N SER A 61 23.08 3.79 20.84
CA SER A 61 21.85 3.51 20.08
C SER A 61 20.67 4.30 20.64
N SER A 62 20.02 5.13 19.82
CA SER A 62 18.86 5.94 20.23
C SER A 62 17.60 5.46 19.52
N LEU A 63 16.87 4.52 20.12
CA LEU A 63 15.46 4.25 19.79
C LEU A 63 14.58 5.06 20.74
N LYS A 64 13.95 6.12 20.24
CA LYS A 64 12.91 6.85 20.97
C LYS A 64 11.54 6.39 20.46
N SER A 65 10.82 5.64 21.31
CA SER A 65 9.36 5.47 21.23
C SER A 65 8.69 6.51 22.13
N SER A 66 7.45 6.90 21.83
CA SER A 66 6.69 7.92 22.57
C SER A 66 6.33 7.53 24.00
N LEU A 67 6.61 6.29 24.42
CA LEU A 67 6.42 5.81 25.78
C LEU A 67 7.61 4.91 26.18
N VAL A 68 8.38 5.34 27.18
CA VAL A 68 9.44 4.61 27.93
C VAL A 68 10.90 4.80 27.46
N SER A 69 11.77 4.87 28.47
CA SER A 69 13.11 5.44 28.62
C SER A 69 14.28 4.79 27.87
N GLU A 70 15.32 5.61 27.69
CA GLU A 70 16.68 5.28 27.25
C GLU A 70 17.21 3.92 27.76
N VAL A 71 17.65 3.07 26.83
CA VAL A 71 18.37 1.83 27.14
C VAL A 71 19.83 2.02 26.71
N HIS A 72 20.74 2.04 27.70
CA HIS A 72 22.18 1.96 27.45
C HIS A 72 22.58 0.49 27.35
N LEU A 73 23.09 0.06 26.19
CA LEU A 73 23.55 -1.31 25.97
C LEU A 73 25.04 -1.29 25.62
N CYS A 74 25.86 -1.80 26.54
CA CYS A 74 27.29 -2.00 26.33
C CYS A 74 27.49 -3.37 25.65
N VAL A 75 28.19 -3.42 24.51
CA VAL A 75 28.46 -4.68 23.79
C VAL A 75 29.92 -5.06 24.04
N PRO A 76 30.21 -6.14 24.79
CA PRO A 76 31.55 -6.71 24.84
C PRO A 76 31.83 -7.50 23.54
N GLY A 77 33.12 -7.65 23.21
CA GLY A 77 33.61 -8.11 21.91
C GLY A 77 33.06 -9.49 21.44
N VAL A 78 33.14 -9.71 20.13
CA VAL A 78 32.54 -10.82 19.35
C VAL A 78 32.81 -12.24 19.93
N ASN A 79 33.89 -12.42 20.69
CA ASN A 79 34.23 -13.71 21.31
C ASN A 79 33.35 -14.03 22.53
N ASP A 80 32.90 -13.01 23.29
CA ASP A 80 32.08 -13.19 24.48
C ASP A 80 30.61 -13.46 24.11
N LEU A 81 30.13 -12.87 23.02
CA LEU A 81 28.79 -13.13 22.47
C LEU A 81 28.65 -14.58 21.98
N ARG A 82 29.72 -15.15 21.40
CA ARG A 82 29.75 -16.55 20.96
C ARG A 82 29.71 -17.52 22.15
N GLN A 83 30.41 -17.22 23.24
CA GLN A 83 30.34 -18.02 24.48
C GLN A 83 28.99 -17.88 25.18
N GLY A 84 28.37 -16.69 25.18
CA GLY A 84 27.04 -16.45 25.73
C GLY A 84 25.95 -17.25 25.02
N ILE A 85 25.95 -17.26 23.68
CA ILE A 85 24.98 -18.03 22.87
C ILE A 85 25.19 -19.55 23.06
N LEU A 86 26.43 -20.03 23.17
CA LEU A 86 26.73 -21.44 23.41
C LEU A 86 26.34 -21.88 24.83
N ALA A 87 26.49 -21.02 25.84
CA ALA A 87 26.04 -21.30 27.20
C ALA A 87 24.50 -21.32 27.30
N GLU A 88 23.81 -20.41 26.63
CA GLU A 88 22.35 -20.33 26.63
C GLU A 88 21.69 -21.49 25.85
N ALA A 89 22.35 -21.99 24.80
CA ALA A 89 21.96 -23.21 24.09
C ALA A 89 22.13 -24.47 24.97
N HIS A 90 23.14 -24.51 25.84
CA HIS A 90 23.35 -25.62 26.78
C HIS A 90 22.31 -25.64 27.92
N VAL A 91 21.88 -24.48 28.44
CA VAL A 91 20.85 -24.39 29.51
C VAL A 91 19.48 -24.88 29.03
N LYS A 92 19.19 -24.77 27.73
CA LYS A 92 17.92 -25.21 27.14
C LYS A 92 17.81 -26.73 26.96
N ILE A 93 18.93 -27.47 27.04
CA ILE A 93 18.96 -28.93 26.88
C ILE A 93 18.79 -29.66 28.23
N GLU A 94 19.08 -29.02 29.36
CA GLU A 94 19.09 -29.68 30.69
C GLU A 94 17.74 -29.75 31.42
N HIS A 95 16.67 -29.14 30.92
CA HIS A 95 15.37 -29.08 31.61
C HIS A 95 14.36 -30.19 31.21
N GLN A 96 14.84 -31.39 30.92
CA GLN A 96 13.99 -32.60 30.91
C GLN A 96 14.34 -33.56 32.04
N LYS A 97 13.81 -33.27 33.25
CA LYS A 97 13.46 -34.29 34.24
C LYS A 97 12.24 -33.85 35.07
N PRO A 98 11.23 -34.70 35.29
CA PRO A 98 9.99 -34.31 35.94
C PRO A 98 10.05 -34.60 37.45
N SER A 99 10.03 -33.56 38.29
CA SER A 99 9.50 -33.64 39.66
C SER A 99 9.51 -32.26 40.32
N GLY A 100 8.34 -31.66 40.52
CA GLY A 100 8.21 -30.43 41.32
C GLY A 100 6.90 -29.69 41.02
N SER A 101 6.20 -29.28 42.07
CA SER A 101 4.87 -28.67 42.08
C SER A 101 4.66 -27.54 41.06
N MET A 102 3.45 -27.48 40.47
CA MET A 102 2.98 -26.41 39.58
C MET A 102 3.25 -25.03 40.20
N GLN A 103 4.29 -24.36 39.70
CA GLN A 103 4.46 -22.94 39.88
C GLN A 103 3.70 -22.26 38.74
N GLU A 104 2.79 -21.35 39.10
CA GLU A 104 2.00 -20.59 38.15
C GLU A 104 2.94 -19.75 37.27
N PHE A 105 3.02 -20.13 35.99
CA PHE A 105 3.89 -19.48 35.02
C PHE A 105 3.18 -18.22 34.53
N SER A 106 3.56 -17.04 35.03
CA SER A 106 3.12 -15.78 34.44
C SER A 106 3.73 -15.69 33.03
N ILE A 107 2.90 -15.87 32.01
CA ILE A 107 3.29 -15.70 30.60
C ILE A 107 3.72 -14.23 30.43
N PRO A 108 5.01 -13.93 30.17
CA PRO A 108 5.41 -12.55 29.92
C PRO A 108 4.80 -12.14 28.58
N THR A 109 3.88 -11.18 28.58
CA THR A 109 3.39 -10.52 27.36
C THR A 109 4.59 -9.99 26.58
N TRP A 110 4.89 -10.65 25.47
CA TRP A 110 6.18 -10.64 24.79
C TRP A 110 6.23 -9.44 23.83
N LYS A 111 7.42 -8.84 23.64
CA LYS A 111 7.70 -7.65 22.81
C LYS A 111 7.11 -7.70 21.39
N TRP A 112 6.77 -8.88 20.88
CA TRP A 112 6.23 -9.08 19.54
C TRP A 112 4.81 -8.55 19.35
N GLU A 113 3.97 -8.51 20.40
CA GLU A 113 2.65 -7.85 20.30
C GLU A 113 2.82 -6.35 20.09
N VAL A 114 3.77 -5.73 20.81
CA VAL A 114 4.12 -4.31 20.65
C VAL A 114 4.74 -4.04 19.28
N VAL A 115 5.68 -4.88 18.84
CA VAL A 115 6.32 -4.76 17.51
C VAL A 115 5.30 -4.96 16.38
N ASN A 116 4.39 -5.94 16.49
CA ASN A 116 3.32 -6.13 15.51
C ASN A 116 2.35 -4.96 15.50
N ILE A 117 1.97 -4.42 16.67
CA ILE A 117 1.15 -3.20 16.75
C ILE A 117 1.89 -2.02 16.10
N ASP A 118 3.20 -1.88 16.27
CA ASP A 118 3.99 -0.83 15.64
C ASP A 118 4.05 -0.99 14.11
N PHE A 119 4.13 -2.20 13.57
CA PHE A 119 4.00 -2.45 12.12
C PHE A 119 2.57 -2.22 11.61
N MET A 120 1.55 -2.46 12.43
CA MET A 120 0.13 -2.25 12.09
C MET A 120 -0.29 -0.77 12.18
N MET A 121 0.18 -0.06 13.20
CA MET A 121 -0.25 1.28 13.58
C MET A 121 0.77 2.36 13.19
N GLY A 122 2.06 2.08 13.32
CA GLY A 122 3.16 2.99 13.02
C GLY A 122 3.63 2.94 11.56
N LEU A 123 4.12 4.07 11.05
CA LEU A 123 4.90 4.11 9.82
C LEU A 123 6.40 4.11 10.20
N PRO A 124 7.26 3.44 9.42
CA PRO A 124 8.69 3.54 9.63
C PRO A 124 9.11 5.01 9.55
N GLN A 125 9.96 5.42 10.47
CA GLN A 125 10.48 6.78 10.52
C GLN A 125 11.91 6.83 10.00
N THR A 126 12.21 7.89 9.27
CA THR A 126 13.56 8.31 8.95
C THR A 126 14.32 8.67 10.24
N ARG A 127 15.65 8.78 10.16
CA ARG A 127 16.52 9.19 11.27
C ARG A 127 16.14 10.53 11.91
N HIS A 128 15.40 11.38 11.19
CA HIS A 128 14.88 12.67 11.67
C HIS A 128 13.42 12.61 12.13
N GLN A 129 12.88 11.41 12.38
CA GLN A 129 11.51 11.19 12.87
C GLN A 129 10.41 11.60 11.88
N HIS A 130 10.70 11.61 10.58
CA HIS A 130 9.67 11.78 9.53
C HIS A 130 9.25 10.42 8.97
N ASP A 131 7.97 10.23 8.72
CA ASP A 131 7.43 9.00 8.11
C ASP A 131 8.04 8.78 6.71
N SER A 132 8.77 7.67 6.53
CA SER A 132 9.49 7.33 5.30
C SER A 132 8.56 7.19 4.09
N VAL A 133 7.36 6.62 4.30
CA VAL A 133 6.32 6.45 3.27
C VAL A 133 5.91 7.79 2.65
N TRP A 134 5.71 8.81 3.47
CA TRP A 134 5.23 10.08 2.96
C TRP A 134 6.31 10.82 2.18
N VAL A 135 7.57 10.72 2.59
CA VAL A 135 8.71 11.33 1.88
C VAL A 135 8.82 10.80 0.44
N ILE A 136 8.72 9.48 0.23
CA ILE A 136 8.81 8.88 -1.11
C ILE A 136 7.59 9.24 -1.99
N ILE A 137 6.40 9.36 -1.39
CA ILE A 137 5.19 9.78 -2.11
C ILE A 137 5.30 11.25 -2.52
N TRP A 138 5.72 12.13 -1.62
CA TRP A 138 5.86 13.57 -1.92
C TRP A 138 6.91 13.84 -2.99
N ARG A 139 8.03 13.10 -2.98
CA ARG A 139 9.00 13.12 -4.08
C ARG A 139 8.35 12.73 -5.40
N ALA A 140 7.63 11.61 -5.42
CA ALA A 140 6.95 11.14 -6.61
C ALA A 140 5.92 12.15 -7.12
N SER A 141 5.33 12.97 -6.26
CA SER A 141 4.42 14.06 -6.65
C SER A 141 5.13 15.36 -7.07
N GLY A 142 6.47 15.41 -7.06
CA GLY A 142 7.24 16.60 -7.43
C GLY A 142 7.25 17.69 -6.34
N ILE A 143 7.03 17.34 -5.08
CA ILE A 143 7.11 18.30 -3.97
C ILE A 143 8.60 18.49 -3.62
N ALA A 144 9.07 19.73 -3.76
CA ALA A 144 10.46 20.11 -3.59
C ALA A 144 10.67 21.17 -2.49
N SER A 145 9.63 21.62 -1.79
CA SER A 145 9.78 22.58 -0.69
C SER A 145 8.77 22.38 0.45
N GLU A 146 9.15 22.79 1.65
CA GLU A 146 8.25 22.79 2.82
C GLU A 146 7.06 23.72 2.66
N LEU A 147 7.20 24.80 1.88
CA LEU A 147 6.10 25.72 1.60
C LEU A 147 4.96 25.02 0.87
N GLN A 148 5.27 24.14 -0.09
CA GLN A 148 4.28 23.34 -0.80
C GLN A 148 3.55 22.41 0.17
N LEU A 149 4.26 21.72 1.07
CA LEU A 149 3.66 20.87 2.10
C LEU A 149 2.76 21.66 3.04
N TYR A 150 3.18 22.86 3.45
CA TYR A 150 2.37 23.74 4.29
C TYR A 150 1.07 24.14 3.59
N CYS A 151 1.14 24.53 2.31
CA CYS A 151 -0.03 24.85 1.50
C CYS A 151 -0.96 23.63 1.34
N THR A 152 -0.41 22.44 1.07
CA THR A 152 -1.20 21.19 0.98
C THR A 152 -1.90 20.89 2.30
N LYS A 153 -1.22 21.06 3.45
CA LYS A 153 -1.82 20.88 4.78
C LYS A 153 -2.98 21.84 5.01
N MET A 154 -2.81 23.13 4.71
CA MET A 154 -3.87 24.13 4.87
C MET A 154 -5.04 23.86 3.93
N GLY A 155 -4.77 23.47 2.70
CA GLY A 155 -5.80 23.05 1.73
C GLY A 155 -6.57 21.83 2.20
N ALA A 156 -5.89 20.80 2.70
CA ALA A 156 -6.51 19.60 3.25
C ALA A 156 -7.39 19.90 4.47
N LEU A 157 -6.95 20.82 5.35
CA LEU A 157 -7.73 21.25 6.50
C LEU A 157 -9.01 22.01 6.09
N LEU A 158 -8.90 22.91 5.10
CA LEU A 158 -10.04 23.60 4.53
C LEU A 158 -11.02 22.60 3.88
N PHE A 159 -10.50 21.65 3.12
CA PHE A 159 -11.32 20.62 2.48
C PHE A 159 -12.01 19.72 3.51
N ALA A 160 -11.34 19.36 4.61
CA ALA A 160 -11.97 18.63 5.72
C ALA A 160 -13.13 19.42 6.34
N ALA A 161 -12.96 20.74 6.54
CA ALA A 161 -14.04 21.61 7.01
C ALA A 161 -15.21 21.66 6.01
N LEU A 162 -14.92 21.71 4.70
CA LEU A 162 -15.94 21.64 3.66
C LEU A 162 -16.68 20.30 3.64
N MET A 163 -15.98 19.17 3.84
CA MET A 163 -16.61 17.85 3.95
C MET A 163 -17.54 17.75 5.16
N LEU A 164 -17.12 18.28 6.32
CA LEU A 164 -17.97 18.33 7.52
C LEU A 164 -19.19 19.22 7.30
N PHE A 165 -19.01 20.38 6.67
CA PHE A 165 -20.11 21.26 6.30
C PHE A 165 -21.07 20.58 5.31
N GLY A 166 -20.54 19.88 4.31
CA GLY A 166 -21.34 19.10 3.36
C GLY A 166 -22.19 18.03 4.05
N GLY A 167 -21.62 17.31 5.02
CA GLY A 167 -22.36 16.36 5.85
C GLY A 167 -23.48 17.02 6.65
N TRP A 168 -23.20 18.13 7.34
CA TRP A 168 -24.22 18.91 8.05
C TRP A 168 -25.31 19.43 7.10
N PHE A 169 -24.92 19.94 5.94
CA PHE A 169 -25.83 20.54 4.96
C PHE A 169 -26.77 19.50 4.37
N HIS A 170 -26.25 18.35 3.94
CA HIS A 170 -27.06 17.27 3.37
C HIS A 170 -27.89 16.51 4.41
N TYR A 171 -27.59 16.63 5.70
CA TYR A 171 -28.42 16.05 6.76
C TYR A 171 -29.50 17.02 7.27
N HIS A 172 -29.18 18.31 7.47
CA HIS A 172 -30.08 19.26 8.12
C HIS A 172 -30.75 20.28 7.19
N LYS A 173 -30.20 20.55 6.01
CA LYS A 173 -30.70 21.60 5.10
C LYS A 173 -31.23 21.05 3.79
N ALA A 174 -30.54 20.12 3.18
CA ALA A 174 -30.86 19.56 1.86
C ALA A 174 -30.81 18.04 1.89
N GLU A 175 -31.77 17.45 2.60
CA GLU A 175 -31.91 15.99 2.74
C GLU A 175 -32.30 15.34 1.39
N PRO A 176 -31.45 14.46 0.83
CA PRO A 176 -31.79 13.73 -0.38
C PRO A 176 -32.91 12.72 -0.12
N LYS A 177 -33.84 12.59 -1.08
CA LYS A 177 -34.91 11.58 -1.01
C LYS A 177 -34.37 10.18 -1.28
N LEU A 178 -35.07 9.13 -0.82
CA LEU A 178 -34.69 7.73 -1.07
C LEU A 178 -34.50 7.40 -2.56
N SER A 179 -35.33 7.97 -3.44
CA SER A 179 -35.21 7.77 -4.88
C SER A 179 -33.87 8.22 -5.45
N TRP A 180 -33.21 9.20 -4.81
CA TRP A 180 -31.88 9.65 -5.22
C TRP A 180 -30.81 8.60 -4.87
N PHE A 181 -30.90 7.98 -3.69
CA PHE A 181 -29.98 6.91 -3.29
C PHE A 181 -30.15 5.62 -4.09
N GLN A 182 -31.38 5.36 -4.57
CA GLN A 182 -31.70 4.17 -5.36
C GLN A 182 -31.42 4.31 -6.85
N ASP A 183 -31.01 5.49 -7.32
CA ASP A 183 -30.58 5.74 -8.71
C ASP A 183 -29.16 5.19 -8.92
N VAL A 184 -29.06 3.86 -8.96
CA VAL A 184 -27.78 3.14 -9.03
C VAL A 184 -27.12 3.26 -10.40
N GLU A 185 -27.89 3.39 -11.48
CA GLU A 185 -27.34 3.66 -12.82
C GLU A 185 -26.62 5.01 -12.86
N SER A 186 -27.25 6.07 -12.34
CA SER A 186 -26.62 7.39 -12.26
C SER A 186 -25.39 7.35 -11.35
N MET A 187 -25.50 6.74 -10.17
CA MET A 187 -24.37 6.60 -9.24
C MET A 187 -23.19 5.85 -9.89
N ALA A 188 -23.44 4.73 -10.57
CA ALA A 188 -22.40 3.95 -11.24
C ALA A 188 -21.72 4.74 -12.36
N ASN A 189 -22.48 5.43 -13.20
CA ASN A 189 -21.94 6.26 -14.28
C ASN A 189 -21.05 7.40 -13.72
N HIS A 190 -21.54 8.12 -12.70
CA HIS A 190 -20.78 9.22 -12.09
C HIS A 190 -19.53 8.74 -11.34
N HIS A 191 -19.58 7.59 -10.68
CA HIS A 191 -18.41 7.04 -10.01
C HIS A 191 -17.38 6.49 -11.01
N LEU A 192 -17.82 5.77 -12.05
CA LEU A 192 -16.90 5.24 -13.07
C LEU A 192 -16.28 6.38 -13.89
N ALA A 193 -17.08 7.19 -14.59
CA ALA A 193 -16.54 8.24 -15.45
C ALA A 193 -16.04 9.45 -14.65
N GLY A 194 -16.81 9.91 -13.66
CA GLY A 194 -16.49 11.11 -12.89
C GLY A 194 -15.37 10.85 -11.87
N LEU A 195 -15.63 10.02 -10.86
CA LEU A 195 -14.68 9.83 -9.76
C LEU A 195 -13.39 9.11 -10.23
N LEU A 196 -13.51 7.97 -10.92
CA LEU A 196 -12.35 7.19 -11.34
C LEU A 196 -11.74 7.70 -12.65
N GLY A 197 -12.58 7.96 -13.67
CA GLY A 197 -12.14 8.44 -14.99
C GLY A 197 -11.49 9.82 -14.93
N LEU A 198 -12.23 10.85 -14.51
CA LEU A 198 -11.67 12.22 -14.39
C LEU A 198 -10.60 12.29 -13.30
N GLY A 199 -10.74 11.54 -12.20
CA GLY A 199 -9.71 11.45 -11.17
C GLY A 199 -8.37 10.98 -11.73
N SER A 200 -8.37 9.89 -12.51
CA SER A 200 -7.18 9.39 -13.18
C SER A 200 -6.68 10.37 -14.25
N LEU A 201 -7.57 11.01 -15.01
CA LEU A 201 -7.18 11.99 -16.03
C LEU A 201 -6.48 13.22 -15.43
N PHE A 202 -7.01 13.77 -14.33
CA PHE A 202 -6.36 14.88 -13.62
C PHE A 202 -5.02 14.45 -13.03
N TRP A 203 -4.90 13.21 -12.56
CA TRP A 203 -3.64 12.68 -12.07
C TRP A 203 -2.59 12.57 -13.18
N VAL A 204 -2.96 12.11 -14.39
CA VAL A 204 -2.05 12.16 -15.55
C VAL A 204 -1.59 13.58 -15.85
N GLY A 205 -2.52 14.55 -15.84
CA GLY A 205 -2.17 15.96 -16.05
C GLY A 205 -1.14 16.45 -15.04
N HIS A 206 -1.33 16.14 -13.75
CA HIS A 206 -0.34 16.43 -12.72
C HIS A 206 0.98 15.68 -12.96
N GLN A 207 0.93 14.41 -13.36
CA GLN A 207 2.13 13.60 -13.57
C GLN A 207 2.99 14.13 -14.72
N VAL A 208 2.38 14.38 -15.88
CA VAL A 208 3.06 14.85 -17.09
C VAL A 208 3.60 16.27 -16.92
N HIS A 209 2.81 17.18 -16.35
CA HIS A 209 3.17 18.60 -16.30
C HIS A 209 3.94 19.04 -15.05
N ILE A 210 4.01 18.20 -14.00
CA ILE A 210 4.68 18.58 -12.74
C ILE A 210 5.63 17.47 -12.28
N SER A 211 5.09 16.30 -11.94
CA SER A 211 5.87 15.22 -11.32
C SER A 211 7.05 14.79 -12.18
N LEU A 212 6.80 14.51 -13.47
CA LEU A 212 7.80 13.98 -14.39
C LEU A 212 8.98 14.95 -14.55
N LEU A 213 8.67 16.23 -14.80
CA LEU A 213 9.67 17.28 -15.01
C LEU A 213 10.55 17.46 -13.78
N ILE A 214 9.94 17.55 -12.59
CA ILE A 214 10.67 17.74 -11.34
C ILE A 214 11.51 16.50 -11.02
N ASN A 215 10.96 15.29 -11.22
CA ASN A 215 11.70 14.06 -10.95
C ASN A 215 12.87 13.84 -11.92
N GLN A 216 12.83 14.36 -13.15
CA GLN A 216 14.00 14.35 -14.03
C GLN A 216 15.18 15.13 -13.44
N PHE A 217 14.95 16.33 -12.90
CA PHE A 217 15.98 17.12 -12.22
C PHE A 217 16.46 16.45 -10.91
N LEU A 218 15.53 15.87 -10.13
CA LEU A 218 15.88 15.15 -8.91
C LEU A 218 16.72 13.89 -9.20
N ASN A 219 16.47 13.22 -10.31
CA ASN A 219 17.22 12.03 -10.72
C ASN A 219 18.63 12.38 -11.22
N THR A 220 18.85 13.58 -11.76
CA THR A 220 20.18 14.07 -12.16
C THR A 220 20.99 14.68 -11.01
N GLY A 221 20.40 14.78 -9.81
CA GLY A 221 21.08 15.26 -8.61
C GLY A 221 21.10 16.79 -8.46
N VAL A 222 20.23 17.52 -9.16
CA VAL A 222 20.06 18.96 -8.99
C VAL A 222 19.49 19.26 -7.60
N ASP A 223 20.01 20.29 -6.92
CA ASP A 223 19.49 20.71 -5.62
C ASP A 223 18.01 21.13 -5.77
N PRO A 224 17.08 20.60 -4.95
CA PRO A 224 15.68 21.01 -4.96
C PRO A 224 15.41 22.50 -4.91
N LYS A 225 16.34 23.32 -4.42
CA LYS A 225 16.25 24.80 -4.41
C LYS A 225 16.50 25.44 -5.77
N GLU A 226 17.25 24.77 -6.64
CA GLU A 226 17.59 25.24 -7.99
C GLU A 226 16.59 24.76 -9.05
N ILE A 227 15.72 23.82 -8.68
CA ILE A 227 14.68 23.32 -9.58
C ILE A 227 13.63 24.43 -9.81
N PRO A 228 13.28 24.74 -11.09
CA PRO A 228 12.21 25.66 -11.42
C PRO A 228 10.90 25.28 -10.72
N LEU A 229 10.16 26.28 -10.25
CA LEU A 229 8.89 26.02 -9.57
C LEU A 229 7.86 25.44 -10.56
N PRO A 230 6.89 24.62 -10.09
CA PRO A 230 5.92 23.96 -10.97
C PRO A 230 5.22 24.89 -11.97
N HIS A 231 4.89 26.12 -11.55
CA HIS A 231 4.21 27.10 -12.40
C HIS A 231 5.11 27.67 -13.52
N GLU A 232 6.43 27.66 -13.35
CA GLU A 232 7.37 28.13 -14.36
C GLU A 232 7.40 27.21 -15.58
N PHE A 233 7.17 25.90 -15.41
CA PHE A 233 7.05 24.96 -16.53
C PHE A 233 5.81 25.23 -17.40
N PHE A 234 4.75 25.80 -16.84
CA PHE A 234 3.56 26.19 -17.60
C PHE A 234 3.74 27.53 -18.33
N LEU A 235 4.53 28.44 -17.74
CA LEU A 235 4.75 29.78 -18.29
C LEU A 235 5.89 29.82 -19.31
N ASN A 236 6.95 29.04 -19.09
CA ASN A 236 8.14 29.01 -19.92
C ASN A 236 8.16 27.77 -20.83
N ARG A 237 7.72 27.98 -22.07
CA ARG A 237 7.61 26.92 -23.09
C ARG A 237 8.97 26.42 -23.57
N ASP A 238 9.96 27.29 -23.60
CA ASP A 238 11.31 26.93 -24.05
C ASP A 238 11.95 25.92 -23.09
N LEU A 239 11.69 26.07 -21.78
CA LEU A 239 12.13 25.12 -20.75
C LEU A 239 11.48 23.74 -20.95
N LEU A 240 10.19 23.71 -21.26
CA LEU A 240 9.47 22.46 -21.50
C LEU A 240 9.94 21.76 -22.79
N ALA A 241 10.17 22.53 -23.85
CA ALA A 241 10.68 22.04 -25.12
C ALA A 241 12.12 21.49 -25.02
N GLN A 242 12.95 22.04 -24.13
CA GLN A 242 14.29 21.52 -23.86
C GLN A 242 14.26 20.14 -23.18
N LEU A 243 13.32 19.92 -22.25
CA LEU A 243 13.18 18.64 -21.55
C LEU A 243 12.51 17.58 -22.43
N HIS A 244 11.46 17.97 -23.14
CA HIS A 244 10.67 17.09 -23.99
C HIS A 244 10.36 17.80 -25.32
N PRO A 245 11.12 17.50 -26.40
CA PRO A 245 10.95 18.13 -27.72
C PRO A 245 9.53 18.01 -28.28
N SER A 246 8.81 16.94 -27.94
CA SER A 246 7.40 16.73 -28.29
C SER A 246 6.45 17.88 -27.91
N PHE A 247 6.76 18.69 -26.90
CA PHE A 247 5.89 19.81 -26.49
C PHE A 247 5.92 21.01 -27.45
N VAL A 248 6.83 21.03 -28.43
CA VAL A 248 6.89 22.08 -29.45
C VAL A 248 5.66 22.04 -30.38
N GLU A 249 5.13 20.86 -30.69
CA GLU A 249 3.98 20.67 -31.59
C GLU A 249 2.61 20.92 -30.92
N GLU A 250 2.61 21.34 -29.64
CA GLU A 250 1.40 21.60 -28.83
C GLU A 250 0.42 20.41 -28.78
N ALA A 251 -0.88 20.72 -28.77
CA ALA A 251 -1.98 19.76 -28.81
C ALA A 251 -2.38 19.38 -30.24
N THR A 252 -1.69 19.89 -31.28
CA THR A 252 -2.07 19.59 -32.67
C THR A 252 -1.97 18.09 -33.00
N PRO A 253 -0.96 17.32 -32.53
CA PRO A 253 -0.90 15.87 -32.75
C PRO A 253 -2.04 15.11 -32.04
N PHE A 254 -2.55 15.63 -30.91
CA PHE A 254 -3.66 15.02 -30.18
C PHE A 254 -4.96 15.05 -30.99
N PHE A 255 -5.34 16.22 -31.53
CA PHE A 255 -6.57 16.37 -32.31
C PHE A 255 -6.49 15.75 -33.71
N THR A 256 -5.28 15.56 -34.24
CA THR A 256 -5.04 14.87 -35.53
C THR A 256 -4.84 13.36 -35.39
N LEU A 257 -4.93 12.82 -34.17
CA LEU A 257 -4.70 11.41 -33.84
C LEU A 257 -3.30 10.88 -34.21
N ASN A 258 -2.32 11.77 -34.40
CA ASN A 258 -0.92 11.38 -34.63
C ASN A 258 -0.18 11.22 -33.29
N TRP A 259 -0.61 10.25 -32.48
CA TRP A 259 -0.10 10.06 -31.12
C TRP A 259 1.34 9.53 -31.05
N SER A 260 1.92 9.09 -32.17
CA SER A 260 3.34 8.70 -32.25
C SER A 260 4.28 9.82 -31.82
N LYS A 261 3.83 11.09 -31.95
CA LYS A 261 4.54 12.29 -31.55
C LYS A 261 4.66 12.50 -30.04
N TYR A 262 3.93 11.75 -29.21
CA TYR A 262 4.02 11.86 -27.75
C TYR A 262 4.92 10.80 -27.11
N ALA A 263 5.70 10.08 -27.92
CA ALA A 263 6.57 9.01 -27.44
C ALA A 263 7.65 9.48 -26.47
N ASP A 264 7.96 10.78 -26.36
CA ASP A 264 9.00 11.28 -25.43
C ASP A 264 8.56 11.23 -23.96
N PHE A 265 7.27 11.35 -23.67
CA PHE A 265 6.72 11.35 -22.30
C PHE A 265 5.56 10.37 -22.09
N PHE A 266 5.18 9.60 -23.12
CA PHE A 266 4.37 8.39 -23.00
C PHE A 266 5.14 7.21 -23.62
N THR A 267 6.11 6.70 -22.88
CA THR A 267 6.87 5.49 -23.21
C THR A 267 6.35 4.29 -22.43
N PHE A 268 6.77 3.10 -22.86
CA PHE A 268 6.52 1.85 -22.16
C PHE A 268 7.85 1.10 -21.99
N HIS A 269 8.69 1.59 -21.08
CA HIS A 269 10.04 1.06 -20.85
C HIS A 269 10.01 -0.35 -20.26
N ARG A 270 8.98 -0.66 -19.45
CA ARG A 270 8.81 -1.91 -18.71
C ARG A 270 9.91 -2.11 -17.65
N GLY A 271 9.52 -2.28 -16.40
CA GLY A 271 10.43 -2.59 -15.30
C GLY A 271 10.77 -1.38 -14.43
N LEU A 272 11.92 -1.42 -13.76
CA LEU A 272 12.33 -0.44 -12.77
C LEU A 272 13.41 0.49 -13.34
N ASP A 273 13.35 1.76 -12.98
CA ASP A 273 14.44 2.70 -13.18
C ASP A 273 15.63 2.28 -12.30
N LEU A 274 16.81 2.16 -12.90
CA LEU A 274 18.04 1.71 -12.25
C LEU A 274 18.55 2.69 -11.18
N VAL A 275 18.23 3.98 -11.31
CA VAL A 275 18.69 5.03 -10.40
C VAL A 275 17.84 5.05 -9.13
N ILE A 276 16.53 5.11 -9.29
CA ILE A 276 15.59 5.21 -8.16
C ILE A 276 15.09 3.85 -7.66
N ARG A 277 15.32 2.77 -8.42
CA ARG A 277 14.83 1.41 -8.12
C ARG A 277 13.31 1.35 -7.90
N GLY A 278 12.56 2.20 -8.59
CA GLY A 278 11.09 2.25 -8.62
C GLY A 278 10.59 2.20 -10.06
N LEU A 279 9.27 2.09 -10.24
CA LEU A 279 8.67 2.15 -11.58
C LEU A 279 8.93 3.50 -12.26
N TRP A 280 9.04 3.48 -13.58
CA TRP A 280 9.16 4.69 -14.38
C TRP A 280 7.90 5.56 -14.23
N LEU A 281 8.07 6.81 -13.79
CA LEU A 281 6.96 7.77 -13.66
C LEU A 281 6.23 7.99 -14.99
N ILE A 282 6.95 7.86 -16.11
CA ILE A 282 6.38 7.92 -17.46
C ILE A 282 5.42 6.74 -17.70
N ASP A 283 5.84 5.51 -17.39
CA ASP A 283 5.00 4.32 -17.53
C ASP A 283 3.75 4.42 -16.62
N ILE A 284 3.90 4.99 -15.42
CA ILE A 284 2.77 5.27 -14.50
C ILE A 284 1.81 6.29 -15.11
N ALA A 285 2.31 7.39 -15.69
CA ALA A 285 1.48 8.40 -16.35
C ALA A 285 0.70 7.81 -17.54
N TYR A 286 1.35 6.97 -18.33
CA TYR A 286 0.69 6.28 -19.44
C TYR A 286 -0.38 5.29 -18.94
N HIS A 287 -0.09 4.57 -17.85
CA HIS A 287 -1.05 3.68 -17.21
C HIS A 287 -2.30 4.43 -16.72
N HIS A 288 -2.14 5.58 -16.06
CA HIS A 288 -3.27 6.40 -15.62
C HIS A 288 -4.07 6.98 -16.79
N LEU A 289 -3.44 7.26 -17.94
CA LEU A 289 -4.14 7.71 -19.13
C LEU A 289 -5.02 6.59 -19.70
N ALA A 290 -4.49 5.37 -19.78
CA ALA A 290 -5.25 4.21 -20.20
C ALA A 290 -6.42 3.92 -19.25
N ILE A 291 -6.20 3.99 -17.94
CA ILE A 291 -7.24 3.86 -16.91
C ILE A 291 -8.31 4.94 -17.06
N ALA A 292 -7.92 6.20 -17.28
CA ALA A 292 -8.85 7.30 -17.45
C ALA A 292 -9.79 7.05 -18.63
N ILE A 293 -9.24 6.68 -19.80
CA ILE A 293 -10.03 6.37 -21.00
C ILE A 293 -10.96 5.19 -20.74
N LEU A 294 -10.46 4.11 -20.14
CA LEU A 294 -11.24 2.92 -19.82
C LEU A 294 -12.46 3.27 -18.94
N PHE A 295 -12.24 4.01 -17.85
CA PHE A 295 -13.31 4.36 -16.91
C PHE A 295 -14.26 5.43 -17.45
N LEU A 296 -13.77 6.37 -18.27
CA LEU A 296 -14.64 7.33 -18.96
C LEU A 296 -15.59 6.62 -19.91
N ILE A 297 -15.11 5.63 -20.68
CA ILE A 297 -15.97 4.82 -21.55
C ILE A 297 -16.92 3.95 -20.72
N ALA A 298 -16.42 3.27 -19.68
CA ALA A 298 -17.21 2.40 -18.83
C ALA A 298 -18.37 3.14 -18.13
N GLY A 299 -18.16 4.38 -17.70
CA GLY A 299 -19.20 5.21 -17.07
C GLY A 299 -20.29 5.72 -18.00
N HIS A 300 -20.30 5.33 -19.28
CA HIS A 300 -21.40 5.59 -20.23
C HIS A 300 -22.21 4.33 -20.59
N MET A 301 -21.99 3.23 -19.86
CA MET A 301 -22.67 1.95 -20.13
C MET A 301 -24.14 1.95 -19.66
N TYR A 302 -24.46 2.61 -18.53
CA TYR A 302 -25.77 2.49 -17.90
C TYR A 302 -26.75 3.57 -18.36
N LYS A 303 -28.01 3.18 -18.48
CA LYS A 303 -29.09 4.03 -18.97
C LYS A 303 -29.40 5.17 -17.99
N THR A 304 -29.51 6.39 -18.50
CA THR A 304 -29.94 7.57 -17.75
C THR A 304 -31.15 8.23 -18.44
N ASN A 305 -31.35 9.54 -18.25
CA ASN A 305 -32.51 10.29 -18.73
C ASN A 305 -32.66 10.33 -20.26
N TRP A 306 -31.58 10.11 -21.02
CA TRP A 306 -31.60 10.18 -22.49
C TRP A 306 -31.99 8.86 -23.18
N GLY A 307 -32.31 7.82 -22.42
CA GLY A 307 -32.79 6.55 -22.96
C GLY A 307 -31.72 5.65 -23.59
N ILE A 308 -30.48 6.12 -23.72
CA ILE A 308 -29.32 5.36 -24.24
C ILE A 308 -28.59 4.67 -23.07
N GLY A 309 -28.21 3.41 -23.26
CA GLY A 309 -27.49 2.60 -22.27
C GLY A 309 -28.31 1.39 -21.79
N HIS A 310 -27.77 0.64 -20.84
CA HIS A 310 -28.39 -0.56 -20.29
C HIS A 310 -29.03 -0.33 -18.92
N GLY A 311 -30.19 -0.94 -18.66
CA GLY A 311 -30.75 -1.05 -17.31
C GLY A 311 -30.07 -2.18 -16.54
N LEU A 312 -29.60 -1.90 -15.31
CA LEU A 312 -28.90 -2.91 -14.49
C LEU A 312 -29.82 -4.10 -14.18
N LYS A 313 -31.08 -3.82 -13.88
CA LYS A 313 -32.11 -4.84 -13.65
C LYS A 313 -32.30 -5.74 -14.87
N ASP A 314 -32.38 -5.15 -16.07
CA ASP A 314 -32.59 -5.90 -17.31
C ASP A 314 -31.40 -6.82 -17.61
N ILE A 315 -30.17 -6.33 -17.40
CA ILE A 315 -28.96 -7.16 -17.52
C ILE A 315 -29.04 -8.35 -16.56
N LEU A 316 -29.32 -8.11 -15.27
CA LEU A 316 -29.36 -9.17 -14.27
C LEU A 316 -30.43 -10.22 -14.59
N GLU A 317 -31.64 -9.79 -14.93
CA GLU A 317 -32.75 -10.70 -15.23
C GLU A 317 -32.56 -11.47 -16.55
N ALA A 318 -31.80 -10.92 -17.51
CA ALA A 318 -31.46 -11.65 -18.73
C ALA A 318 -30.53 -12.84 -18.48
N HIS A 319 -29.71 -12.80 -17.42
CA HIS A 319 -28.75 -13.86 -17.11
C HIS A 319 -29.37 -15.00 -16.29
N LYS A 320 -29.92 -15.98 -17.00
CA LYS A 320 -30.49 -17.22 -16.46
C LYS A 320 -29.94 -18.45 -17.20
N GLY A 321 -29.80 -19.56 -16.50
CA GLY A 321 -29.27 -20.81 -17.06
C GLY A 321 -30.03 -22.04 -16.57
N PRO A 322 -29.84 -23.19 -17.22
CA PRO A 322 -30.58 -24.42 -16.92
C PRO A 322 -30.34 -24.91 -15.48
N PHE A 323 -29.17 -24.63 -14.90
CA PHE A 323 -28.81 -25.04 -13.54
C PHE A 323 -29.15 -24.01 -12.46
N THR A 324 -29.47 -22.77 -12.83
CA THR A 324 -29.56 -21.63 -11.90
C THR A 324 -30.99 -21.15 -11.64
N GLY A 325 -32.00 -21.83 -12.19
CA GLY A 325 -33.41 -21.50 -11.97
C GLY A 325 -33.75 -20.11 -12.49
N GLN A 326 -34.20 -19.22 -11.61
CA GLN A 326 -34.51 -17.83 -11.96
C GLN A 326 -33.28 -16.91 -12.06
N GLY A 327 -32.06 -17.46 -11.96
CA GLY A 327 -30.82 -16.71 -12.11
C GLY A 327 -30.71 -15.56 -11.11
N HIS A 328 -30.37 -14.36 -11.59
CA HIS A 328 -30.13 -13.17 -10.76
C HIS A 328 -31.40 -12.38 -10.40
N LYS A 329 -32.59 -12.93 -10.64
CA LYS A 329 -33.85 -12.26 -10.31
C LYS A 329 -33.88 -11.89 -8.80
N GLY A 330 -34.20 -10.63 -8.51
CA GLY A 330 -34.24 -10.09 -7.15
C GLY A 330 -32.93 -9.49 -6.65
N LEU A 331 -31.80 -9.72 -7.32
CA LEU A 331 -30.51 -9.19 -6.86
C LEU A 331 -30.46 -7.65 -6.94
N TYR A 332 -31.08 -7.07 -7.97
CA TYR A 332 -31.20 -5.62 -8.11
C TYR A 332 -31.95 -5.00 -6.93
N GLU A 333 -33.09 -5.57 -6.57
CA GLU A 333 -33.90 -5.14 -5.43
C GLU A 333 -33.16 -5.32 -4.11
N ILE A 334 -32.44 -6.43 -3.92
CA ILE A 334 -31.64 -6.67 -2.72
C ILE A 334 -30.58 -5.58 -2.52
N LEU A 335 -29.82 -5.26 -3.59
CA LEU A 335 -28.71 -4.30 -3.52
C LEU A 335 -29.18 -2.84 -3.46
N THR A 336 -30.38 -2.52 -3.95
CA THR A 336 -30.97 -1.17 -3.91
C THR A 336 -31.78 -0.89 -2.65
N THR A 337 -32.23 -1.93 -1.93
CA THR A 337 -33.03 -1.78 -0.71
C THR A 337 -32.22 -2.02 0.56
N SER A 338 -31.14 -2.82 0.52
CA SER A 338 -30.35 -3.14 1.71
C SER A 338 -28.93 -2.58 1.65
N TRP A 339 -28.67 -1.60 2.52
CA TRP A 339 -27.33 -1.07 2.76
C TRP A 339 -26.34 -2.13 3.27
N HIS A 340 -26.79 -3.11 4.05
CA HIS A 340 -25.92 -4.18 4.54
C HIS A 340 -25.48 -5.14 3.43
N ALA A 341 -26.35 -5.41 2.45
CA ALA A 341 -25.97 -6.20 1.28
C ALA A 341 -24.91 -5.46 0.44
N GLN A 342 -25.11 -4.16 0.19
CA GLN A 342 -24.14 -3.35 -0.54
C GLN A 342 -22.81 -3.20 0.22
N LEU A 343 -22.87 -2.92 1.52
CA LEU A 343 -21.67 -2.80 2.36
C LEU A 343 -20.90 -4.12 2.42
N SER A 344 -21.58 -5.26 2.53
CA SER A 344 -20.93 -6.57 2.48
C SER A 344 -20.14 -6.77 1.19
N LEU A 345 -20.75 -6.49 0.03
CA LEU A 345 -20.09 -6.61 -1.27
C LEU A 345 -18.88 -5.64 -1.37
N ASN A 346 -19.09 -4.39 -0.98
CA ASN A 346 -18.05 -3.36 -1.05
C ASN A 346 -16.84 -3.70 -0.16
N LEU A 347 -17.08 -4.18 1.06
CA LEU A 347 -16.01 -4.62 1.96
C LEU A 347 -15.28 -5.86 1.42
N ALA A 348 -16.01 -6.81 0.82
CA ALA A 348 -15.40 -8.00 0.23
C ALA A 348 -14.45 -7.63 -0.93
N MET A 349 -14.91 -6.73 -1.81
CA MET A 349 -14.13 -6.26 -2.97
C MET A 349 -12.98 -5.36 -2.54
N LEU A 350 -13.19 -4.44 -1.59
CA LEU A 350 -12.15 -3.54 -1.10
C LEU A 350 -11.06 -4.30 -0.32
N GLY A 351 -11.44 -5.26 0.55
CA GLY A 351 -10.48 -6.13 1.23
C GLY A 351 -9.61 -6.89 0.23
N SER A 352 -10.25 -7.58 -0.73
CA SER A 352 -9.56 -8.29 -1.81
C SER A 352 -8.62 -7.37 -2.60
N LEU A 353 -9.05 -6.14 -2.89
CA LEU A 353 -8.22 -5.14 -3.56
C LEU A 353 -7.00 -4.76 -2.71
N THR A 354 -7.15 -4.60 -1.40
CA THR A 354 -6.00 -4.31 -0.51
C THR A 354 -4.97 -5.45 -0.50
N ILE A 355 -5.37 -6.72 -0.62
CA ILE A 355 -4.43 -7.85 -0.81
C ILE A 355 -3.65 -7.68 -2.11
N VAL A 356 -4.35 -7.39 -3.20
CA VAL A 356 -3.73 -7.23 -4.53
C VAL A 356 -2.75 -6.06 -4.51
N VAL A 357 -3.13 -4.94 -3.90
CA VAL A 357 -2.25 -3.77 -3.71
C VAL A 357 -0.99 -4.16 -2.92
N ALA A 358 -1.11 -4.93 -1.84
CA ALA A 358 0.04 -5.39 -1.06
C ALA A 358 1.04 -6.17 -1.94
N HIS A 359 0.54 -7.14 -2.70
CA HIS A 359 1.38 -7.98 -3.56
C HIS A 359 2.00 -7.20 -4.72
N TYR A 360 1.25 -6.27 -5.32
CA TYR A 360 1.72 -5.47 -6.44
C TYR A 360 2.74 -4.43 -5.99
N MET A 361 2.53 -3.72 -4.88
CA MET A 361 3.49 -2.73 -4.39
C MET A 361 4.82 -3.33 -3.93
N TYR A 362 4.79 -4.56 -3.40
CA TYR A 362 6.00 -5.27 -3.02
C TYR A 362 6.80 -5.77 -4.24
N SER A 363 6.11 -6.37 -5.21
CA SER A 363 6.77 -6.95 -6.41
C SER A 363 7.09 -5.92 -7.50
N MET A 364 6.35 -4.82 -7.55
CA MET A 364 6.51 -3.72 -8.52
C MET A 364 6.49 -2.38 -7.77
N PRO A 365 7.58 -1.99 -7.09
CA PRO A 365 7.63 -0.79 -6.26
C PRO A 365 7.32 0.49 -7.05
N PRO A 366 6.18 1.17 -6.80
CA PRO A 366 5.73 2.27 -7.66
C PRO A 366 6.40 3.61 -7.34
N TYR A 367 7.06 3.72 -6.19
CA TYR A 367 7.66 4.97 -5.71
C TYR A 367 9.19 4.93 -5.78
N PRO A 368 9.84 6.09 -6.01
CA PRO A 368 11.29 6.20 -5.96
C PRO A 368 11.86 5.76 -4.60
N TYR A 369 12.96 5.00 -4.62
CA TYR A 369 13.69 4.48 -3.45
C TYR A 369 12.92 3.52 -2.53
N LEU A 370 11.68 3.17 -2.89
CA LEU A 370 10.88 2.25 -2.07
C LEU A 370 11.48 0.84 -2.05
N ALA A 371 12.05 0.35 -3.16
CA ALA A 371 12.59 -1.01 -3.23
C ALA A 371 13.80 -1.25 -2.30
N THR A 372 14.54 -0.19 -1.97
CA THR A 372 15.71 -0.26 -1.08
C THR A 372 15.35 -0.07 0.39
N ASP A 373 14.21 0.56 0.67
CA ASP A 373 13.71 0.74 2.03
C ASP A 373 12.89 -0.48 2.46
N TYR A 374 13.59 -1.50 2.96
CA TYR A 374 12.98 -2.76 3.39
C TYR A 374 12.00 -2.61 4.54
N CYS A 375 12.25 -1.66 5.46
CA CYS A 375 11.35 -1.39 6.57
C CYS A 375 10.02 -0.87 6.03
N THR A 376 10.07 0.08 5.10
CA THR A 376 8.87 0.63 4.47
C THR A 376 8.11 -0.40 3.64
N GLN A 377 8.81 -1.23 2.86
CA GLN A 377 8.21 -2.31 2.09
C GLN A 377 7.47 -3.32 2.99
N LEU A 378 8.13 -3.79 4.06
CA LEU A 378 7.53 -4.74 5.00
C LEU A 378 6.33 -4.14 5.72
N SER A 379 6.43 -2.89 6.19
CA SER A 379 5.33 -2.19 6.84
C SER A 379 4.14 -2.00 5.92
N LEU A 380 4.34 -1.54 4.68
CA LEU A 380 3.27 -1.35 3.71
C LEU A 380 2.58 -2.67 3.35
N PHE A 381 3.35 -3.73 3.10
CA PHE A 381 2.80 -5.05 2.81
C PHE A 381 1.95 -5.56 3.96
N THR A 382 2.52 -5.62 5.16
CA THR A 382 1.85 -6.14 6.36
C THR A 382 0.59 -5.34 6.67
N ARG A 383 0.66 -4.00 6.58
CA ARG A 383 -0.48 -3.12 6.82
C ARG A 383 -1.65 -3.40 5.88
N HIS A 384 -1.40 -3.53 4.58
CA HIS A 384 -2.47 -3.81 3.62
C HIS A 384 -3.09 -5.20 3.83
N ILE A 385 -2.28 -6.21 4.18
CA ILE A 385 -2.78 -7.56 4.52
C ILE A 385 -3.64 -7.53 5.80
N TRP A 386 -3.31 -6.73 6.79
CA TRP A 386 -4.14 -6.59 8.00
C TRP A 386 -5.44 -5.85 7.73
N ILE A 387 -5.39 -4.75 6.98
CA ILE A 387 -6.59 -4.00 6.57
C ILE A 387 -7.54 -4.94 5.82
N ASP A 388 -7.03 -5.75 4.89
CA ASP A 388 -7.81 -6.80 4.23
C ASP A 388 -8.53 -7.71 5.23
N GLY A 389 -7.80 -8.31 6.17
CA GLY A 389 -8.38 -9.24 7.13
C GLY A 389 -9.57 -8.64 7.88
N PHE A 390 -9.47 -7.37 8.29
CA PHE A 390 -10.60 -6.66 8.91
C PHE A 390 -11.77 -6.42 7.95
N LEU A 391 -11.50 -6.03 6.70
CA LEU A 391 -12.53 -5.74 5.71
C LEU A 391 -13.26 -7.02 5.27
N ILE A 392 -12.57 -8.12 5.01
CA ILE A 392 -13.17 -9.41 4.60
C ILE A 392 -14.02 -10.01 5.73
N VAL A 393 -13.54 -9.97 6.97
CA VAL A 393 -14.35 -10.41 8.12
C VAL A 393 -15.57 -9.50 8.31
N GLY A 394 -15.40 -8.19 8.15
CA GLY A 394 -16.51 -7.23 8.15
C GLY A 394 -17.54 -7.51 7.04
N ALA A 395 -17.09 -7.92 5.85
CA ALA A 395 -17.95 -8.30 4.74
C ALA A 395 -18.85 -9.49 5.08
N ALA A 396 -18.27 -10.54 5.69
CA ALA A 396 -19.01 -11.72 6.15
C ALA A 396 -20.00 -11.38 7.29
N ALA A 397 -19.60 -10.50 8.22
CA ALA A 397 -20.48 -10.01 9.27
C ALA A 397 -21.69 -9.28 8.70
N HIS A 398 -21.50 -8.37 7.74
CA HIS A 398 -22.61 -7.65 7.11
C HIS A 398 -23.48 -8.53 6.21
N ALA A 399 -22.91 -9.54 5.54
CA ALA A 399 -23.69 -10.57 4.84
C ALA A 399 -24.62 -11.30 5.81
N SER A 400 -24.10 -11.68 6.99
CA SER A 400 -24.89 -12.35 8.02
C SER A 400 -25.99 -11.45 8.59
N ILE A 401 -25.70 -10.17 8.83
CA ILE A 401 -26.70 -9.18 9.26
C ILE A 401 -27.81 -9.03 8.22
N TYR A 402 -27.45 -8.98 6.93
CA TYR A 402 -28.41 -8.96 5.83
C TYR A 402 -29.32 -10.20 5.86
N MET A 403 -28.74 -11.39 5.98
CA MET A 403 -29.47 -12.66 6.05
C MET A 403 -30.45 -12.74 7.21
N VAL A 404 -30.12 -12.13 8.36
CA VAL A 404 -31.00 -12.13 9.54
C VAL A 404 -32.11 -11.10 9.46
N ARG A 405 -31.80 -9.88 8.97
CA ARG A 405 -32.72 -8.74 9.07
C ARG A 405 -33.58 -8.49 7.84
N TYR A 406 -33.08 -8.81 6.65
CA TYR A 406 -33.67 -8.33 5.39
C TYR A 406 -33.97 -9.46 4.39
N TYR A 407 -33.43 -10.66 4.58
CA TYR A 407 -33.70 -11.77 3.69
C TYR A 407 -35.09 -12.36 3.95
N ASP A 408 -35.93 -12.37 2.92
CA ASP A 408 -37.24 -13.02 2.93
C ASP A 408 -37.26 -14.18 1.91
N PRO A 409 -37.40 -15.43 2.36
CA PRO A 409 -37.43 -16.61 1.48
C PRO A 409 -38.68 -16.68 0.61
N THR A 410 -39.77 -15.99 0.97
CA THR A 410 -41.02 -16.01 0.20
C THR A 410 -40.94 -15.11 -1.03
N THR A 411 -40.33 -13.93 -0.89
CA THR A 411 -40.14 -12.98 -1.99
C THR A 411 -39.11 -13.46 -3.01
N TRP A 412 -38.03 -14.11 -2.55
CA TRP A 412 -36.87 -14.45 -3.40
C TRP A 412 -36.74 -15.94 -3.73
N HIS A 413 -37.85 -16.56 -4.10
CA HIS A 413 -37.90 -18.00 -4.35
C HIS A 413 -37.20 -18.43 -5.66
N ASN A 414 -36.40 -19.50 -5.58
CA ASN A 414 -35.72 -20.16 -6.71
C ASN A 414 -34.80 -19.28 -7.57
N ASN A 415 -34.26 -18.21 -6.99
CA ASN A 415 -33.11 -17.48 -7.53
C ASN A 415 -31.78 -18.11 -7.06
N LEU A 416 -30.64 -17.53 -7.46
CA LEU A 416 -29.32 -18.02 -7.07
C LEU A 416 -29.12 -18.10 -5.55
N LEU A 417 -29.49 -17.05 -4.82
CA LEU A 417 -29.29 -16.97 -3.37
C LEU A 417 -30.09 -18.05 -2.62
N ASP A 418 -31.38 -18.19 -2.93
CA ASP A 418 -32.22 -19.24 -2.36
C ASP A 418 -31.71 -20.65 -2.68
N ARG A 419 -31.24 -20.87 -3.92
CA ARG A 419 -30.65 -22.16 -4.31
C ARG A 419 -29.44 -22.48 -3.44
N VAL A 420 -28.48 -21.56 -3.29
CA VAL A 420 -27.29 -21.75 -2.43
C VAL A 420 -27.70 -22.15 -1.01
N LEU A 421 -28.71 -21.50 -0.44
CA LEU A 421 -29.20 -21.82 0.90
C LEU A 421 -29.81 -23.22 1.00
N ARG A 422 -30.51 -23.68 -0.04
CA ARG A 422 -31.12 -25.03 -0.08
C ARG A 422 -30.11 -26.18 -0.08
N HIS A 423 -28.87 -25.95 -0.47
CA HIS A 423 -27.80 -26.96 -0.44
C HIS A 423 -26.60 -26.54 0.42
N ARG A 424 -26.82 -25.65 1.39
CA ARG A 424 -25.76 -25.15 2.29
C ARG A 424 -25.03 -26.27 3.02
N ASP A 425 -25.73 -27.33 3.43
CA ASP A 425 -25.12 -28.45 4.17
C ASP A 425 -24.10 -29.20 3.29
N ALA A 426 -24.37 -29.31 1.99
CA ALA A 426 -23.42 -29.87 1.03
C ALA A 426 -22.20 -28.95 0.87
N ILE A 427 -22.40 -27.64 0.74
CA ILE A 427 -21.29 -26.67 0.61
C ILE A 427 -20.38 -26.73 1.85
N ILE A 428 -20.98 -26.66 3.04
CA ILE A 428 -20.24 -26.66 4.31
C ILE A 428 -19.50 -27.98 4.54
N SER A 429 -20.13 -29.13 4.25
CA SER A 429 -19.46 -30.43 4.41
C SER A 429 -18.27 -30.61 3.46
N HIS A 430 -18.38 -30.18 2.20
CA HIS A 430 -17.26 -30.23 1.25
C HIS A 430 -16.14 -29.27 1.65
N LEU A 431 -16.48 -28.05 2.10
CA LEU A 431 -15.50 -27.10 2.58
C LEU A 431 -14.78 -27.62 3.84
N ASN A 432 -15.51 -28.23 4.77
CA ASN A 432 -14.93 -28.86 5.96
C ASN A 432 -13.95 -29.99 5.59
N TRP A 433 -14.34 -30.87 4.67
CA TRP A 433 -13.46 -31.91 4.15
C TRP A 433 -12.18 -31.31 3.52
N ALA A 434 -12.32 -30.27 2.70
CA ALA A 434 -11.18 -29.60 2.07
C ALA A 434 -10.25 -28.96 3.12
N CYS A 435 -10.78 -28.32 4.16
CA CYS A 435 -9.99 -27.77 5.27
C CYS A 435 -9.21 -28.86 6.02
N ILE A 436 -9.85 -29.99 6.31
CA ILE A 436 -9.20 -31.14 6.96
C ILE A 436 -8.08 -31.69 6.07
N PHE A 437 -8.39 -31.91 4.79
CA PHE A 437 -7.42 -32.41 3.80
C PHE A 437 -6.20 -31.49 3.70
N LEU A 438 -6.42 -30.18 3.50
CA LEU A 438 -5.35 -29.20 3.42
C LEU A 438 -4.55 -29.13 4.72
N GLY A 439 -5.19 -29.20 5.89
CA GLY A 439 -4.51 -29.22 7.18
C GLY A 439 -3.55 -30.41 7.33
N PHE A 440 -4.01 -31.62 7.02
CA PHE A 440 -3.16 -32.82 7.04
C PHE A 440 -2.02 -32.76 6.02
N HIS A 441 -2.26 -32.24 4.81
CA HIS A 441 -1.30 -32.23 3.72
C HIS A 441 -0.47 -30.94 3.60
N SER A 442 -0.58 -30.02 4.56
CA SER A 442 0.30 -28.86 4.68
C SER A 442 1.01 -28.87 6.03
N PHE A 443 0.30 -28.57 7.11
CA PHE A 443 0.85 -28.54 8.47
C PHE A 443 1.36 -29.92 8.91
N GLY A 444 0.69 -31.01 8.51
CA GLY A 444 1.17 -32.37 8.78
C GLY A 444 2.56 -32.65 8.20
N LEU A 445 2.90 -32.08 7.04
CA LEU A 445 4.24 -32.20 6.44
C LEU A 445 5.32 -31.50 7.29
N TYR A 446 4.99 -30.37 7.92
CA TYR A 446 5.91 -29.71 8.85
C TYR A 446 6.18 -30.57 10.09
N ILE A 447 5.15 -31.18 10.67
CA ILE A 447 5.32 -32.12 11.81
C ILE A 447 6.17 -33.33 11.41
N HIS A 448 5.90 -33.91 10.24
CA HIS A 448 6.71 -35.00 9.67
C HIS A 448 8.17 -34.58 9.57
N ASN A 449 8.46 -33.45 8.93
CA ASN A 449 9.82 -32.94 8.77
C ASN A 449 10.52 -32.69 10.11
N HIS A 450 9.83 -32.12 11.10
CA HIS A 450 10.38 -31.95 12.45
C HIS A 450 10.71 -33.27 13.12
N THR A 451 9.83 -34.27 13.00
CA THR A 451 10.01 -35.60 13.60
C THR A 451 11.18 -36.32 12.95
N ILE A 452 11.23 -36.37 11.61
CA ILE A 452 12.29 -37.01 10.85
C ILE A 452 13.65 -36.33 11.08
N SER A 453 13.67 -35.00 11.16
CA SER A 453 14.86 -34.24 11.51
C SER A 453 15.37 -34.59 12.92
N ALA A 454 14.46 -34.67 13.91
CA ALA A 454 14.79 -35.06 15.27
C ALA A 454 15.28 -36.53 15.37
N LEU A 455 14.80 -37.41 14.50
CA LEU A 455 15.24 -38.81 14.39
C LEU A 455 16.59 -38.97 13.66
N GLY A 456 17.16 -37.89 13.10
CA GLY A 456 18.44 -37.94 12.40
C GLY A 456 18.37 -38.56 11.01
N CYS A 457 17.19 -38.56 10.37
CA CYS A 457 16.97 -39.14 9.03
C CYS A 457 16.69 -38.07 7.96
N PRO A 458 17.59 -37.12 7.68
CA PRO A 458 17.31 -35.98 6.80
C PRO A 458 16.95 -36.36 5.36
N GLN A 459 17.32 -37.56 4.89
CA GLN A 459 16.96 -38.09 3.57
C GLN A 459 15.46 -38.37 3.39
N ASP A 460 14.69 -38.49 4.49
CA ASP A 460 13.26 -38.79 4.47
C ASP A 460 12.38 -37.54 4.65
N MET A 461 13.00 -36.34 4.60
CA MET A 461 12.33 -35.05 4.71
C MET A 461 11.80 -34.56 3.36
N PHE A 462 10.67 -33.85 3.39
CA PHE A 462 10.23 -33.03 2.26
C PHE A 462 11.11 -31.77 2.18
N SER A 463 12.04 -31.75 1.22
CA SER A 463 13.01 -30.67 1.03
C SER A 463 13.64 -30.68 -0.36
N ASN A 464 14.26 -29.57 -0.76
CA ASN A 464 14.93 -29.45 -2.05
C ASN A 464 16.04 -30.49 -2.29
N THR A 465 16.61 -31.06 -1.22
CA THR A 465 17.74 -32.00 -1.26
C THR A 465 17.34 -33.45 -1.01
N ALA A 466 16.06 -33.73 -0.76
CA ALA A 466 15.55 -35.06 -0.45
C ALA A 466 14.26 -35.34 -1.24
N ILE A 467 13.11 -35.51 -0.57
CA ILE A 467 11.82 -35.72 -1.23
C ILE A 467 11.28 -34.36 -1.68
N GLN A 468 11.14 -34.19 -3.01
CA GLN A 468 10.65 -32.94 -3.63
C GLN A 468 9.13 -32.85 -3.69
#